data_AF-A0A1I4Y670-F1
#
_entry.id   AF-A0A1I4Y670-F1
#
_cell.length_a   1.000
_cell.length_b   1.000
_cell.length_c   1.000
_cell.angle_alpha   90.00
_cell.angle_beta   90.00
_cell.angle_gamma   90.00
#
_symmetry.space_group_name_H-M   'P 1'
#
loop_
_entity.id
_entity.type
_entity.pdbx_description
1 polymer ?
#
loop_
_entity_poly.entity_id
_entity_poly.type
_entity_poly.pdbx_seq_one_letter_code
_entity_poly.pdbx_strand_id
1 'polypeptide(L)'
;MTQNISELNLAPISNEKFVDFINLQLPIVNKDLENQIIEEFKIRNLDFRHLYNSKTNDLNIKLPLSLIDGCLFERNIPKPPLVGNFYPIVNRLKSFLINTQELQNKKFKTFDYIFDQLFLTKDLITVISQEDISQLTENDVFICFKNSQQQFPNQEILKIIPSKNYLVTIDKGNYYRGLKSVSIYQNNQIISELNLVNPAI
;
A
#
# COMPACT_ATOMS: atom_id res chain seq x y z
N MET A 1 -33.39 -22.51 -0.21
CA MET A 1 -33.11 -22.25 -1.63
C MET A 1 -31.61 -22.16 -1.79
N THR A 2 -31.00 -23.17 -2.40
CA THR A 2 -29.59 -23.22 -2.77
C THR A 2 -29.41 -22.40 -4.06
N GLN A 3 -28.73 -21.26 -3.98
CA GLN A 3 -28.29 -20.58 -5.20
C GLN A 3 -27.19 -21.44 -5.82
N ASN A 4 -27.46 -21.96 -7.03
CA ASN A 4 -26.47 -22.61 -7.87
C ASN A 4 -25.38 -21.57 -8.21
N ILE A 5 -24.16 -21.83 -7.73
CA ILE A 5 -22.96 -20.99 -7.92
C ILE A 5 -22.44 -21.08 -9.38
N SER A 6 -23.01 -22.00 -10.19
CA SER A 6 -22.59 -22.31 -11.55
C SER A 6 -22.86 -21.23 -12.60
N GLU A 7 -23.54 -20.12 -12.25
CA GLU A 7 -23.79 -19.00 -13.16
C GLU A 7 -23.59 -17.64 -12.48
N LEU A 8 -22.48 -17.46 -11.76
CA LEU A 8 -21.94 -16.11 -11.59
C LEU A 8 -21.33 -15.69 -12.94
N ASN A 9 -22.20 -15.25 -13.86
CA ASN A 9 -21.79 -14.50 -15.04
C ASN A 9 -21.16 -13.17 -14.57
N LEU A 10 -19.88 -13.21 -14.20
CA LEU A 10 -19.09 -12.04 -13.82
C LEU A 10 -18.75 -11.14 -15.02
N ALA A 11 -19.23 -11.48 -16.22
CA ALA A 11 -19.18 -10.62 -17.40
C ALA A 11 -20.56 -10.04 -17.72
N PRO A 12 -20.72 -8.71 -17.91
CA PRO A 12 -19.71 -7.64 -17.91
C PRO A 12 -19.90 -6.72 -16.68
N ILE A 13 -19.41 -7.12 -15.50
CA ILE A 13 -19.37 -6.20 -14.34
C ILE A 13 -18.04 -5.44 -14.33
N SER A 14 -18.09 -4.16 -13.94
CA SER A 14 -16.89 -3.34 -13.79
C SER A 14 -15.98 -3.88 -12.69
N ASN A 15 -14.71 -3.46 -12.67
CA ASN A 15 -13.77 -3.93 -11.65
C ASN A 15 -14.19 -3.51 -10.24
N GLU A 16 -14.82 -2.34 -10.10
CA GLU A 16 -15.37 -1.86 -8.82
C GLU A 16 -16.48 -2.80 -8.34
N LYS A 17 -17.43 -3.14 -9.22
CA LYS A 17 -18.51 -4.08 -8.90
C LYS A 17 -17.99 -5.48 -8.57
N PHE A 18 -16.92 -5.91 -9.22
CA PHE A 18 -16.27 -7.18 -8.93
C PHE A 18 -15.62 -7.18 -7.54
N VAL A 19 -14.92 -6.12 -7.17
CA VAL A 19 -14.37 -5.97 -5.82
C VAL A 19 -15.46 -5.87 -4.76
N ASP A 20 -16.55 -5.15 -5.03
CA ASP A 20 -17.72 -5.11 -4.15
C ASP A 20 -18.34 -6.49 -3.95
N PHE A 21 -18.45 -7.28 -5.03
CA PHE A 21 -18.89 -8.68 -4.94
C PHE A 21 -17.98 -9.48 -4.01
N ILE A 22 -16.66 -9.43 -4.19
CA ILE A 22 -15.70 -10.14 -3.33
C ILE A 22 -15.87 -9.73 -1.86
N ASN A 23 -16.02 -8.43 -1.60
CA ASN A 23 -16.20 -7.90 -0.24
C ASN A 23 -17.45 -8.45 0.46
N LEU A 24 -18.52 -8.70 -0.29
CA LEU A 24 -19.75 -9.33 0.24
C LEU A 24 -19.57 -10.81 0.59
N GLN A 25 -18.55 -11.48 0.03
CA GLN A 25 -18.29 -12.90 0.27
C GLN A 25 -17.31 -13.16 1.42
N LEU A 26 -16.81 -12.12 2.11
CA LEU A 26 -15.84 -12.30 3.18
C LEU A 26 -16.48 -12.84 4.48
N PRO A 27 -15.86 -13.84 5.15
CA PRO A 27 -14.66 -14.57 4.73
C PRO A 27 -14.97 -15.57 3.61
N ILE A 28 -14.10 -15.66 2.60
CA ILE A 28 -14.25 -16.62 1.50
C ILE A 28 -13.89 -18.00 2.03
N VAL A 29 -14.89 -18.85 2.27
CA VAL A 29 -14.70 -20.21 2.79
C VAL A 29 -14.80 -21.28 1.70
N ASN A 30 -15.38 -20.92 0.55
CA ASN A 30 -15.59 -21.83 -0.58
C ASN A 30 -14.39 -21.78 -1.54
N LYS A 31 -13.69 -22.92 -1.70
CA LYS A 31 -12.49 -23.05 -2.55
C LYS A 31 -12.77 -22.87 -4.04
N ASP A 32 -13.93 -23.29 -4.54
CA ASP A 32 -14.27 -23.13 -5.95
C ASP A 32 -14.49 -21.65 -6.28
N LEU A 33 -15.15 -20.93 -5.38
CA LEU A 33 -15.29 -19.47 -5.48
C LEU A 33 -13.93 -18.77 -5.38
N GLU A 34 -13.05 -19.19 -4.48
CA GLU A 34 -11.68 -18.66 -4.37
C GLU A 34 -10.91 -18.81 -5.69
N ASN A 35 -10.94 -20.01 -6.29
CA ASN A 35 -10.30 -20.26 -7.58
C ASN A 35 -10.88 -19.38 -8.70
N GLN A 36 -12.21 -19.22 -8.75
CA GLN A 36 -12.86 -18.33 -9.72
C GLN A 36 -12.42 -16.87 -9.54
N ILE A 37 -12.32 -16.39 -8.30
CA ILE A 37 -11.85 -15.04 -7.99
C ILE A 37 -10.40 -14.85 -8.47
N ILE A 38 -9.52 -15.83 -8.23
CA ILE A 38 -8.12 -15.78 -8.67
C ILE A 38 -8.02 -15.71 -10.19
N GLU A 39 -8.80 -16.51 -10.93
CA GLU A 39 -8.81 -16.46 -12.38
C GLU A 39 -9.33 -15.12 -12.92
N GLU A 40 -10.38 -14.57 -12.31
CA GLU A 40 -10.88 -13.25 -12.66
C GLU A 40 -9.86 -12.13 -12.39
N PHE A 41 -9.08 -12.21 -11.31
CA PHE A 41 -7.97 -11.26 -11.09
C PHE A 41 -6.95 -11.29 -12.22
N LYS A 42 -6.61 -12.48 -12.73
CA LYS A 42 -5.68 -12.64 -13.86
C LYS A 42 -6.28 -12.11 -15.16
N ILE A 43 -7.52 -12.46 -15.47
CA ILE A 43 -8.23 -12.02 -16.69
C ILE A 43 -8.33 -10.49 -16.72
N ARG A 44 -8.60 -9.87 -15.56
CA ARG A 44 -8.74 -8.41 -15.40
C ARG A 44 -7.43 -7.67 -15.21
N ASN A 45 -6.29 -8.39 -15.18
CA ASN A 45 -4.96 -7.84 -14.94
C ASN A 45 -4.86 -7.00 -13.64
N LEU A 46 -5.49 -7.47 -12.56
CA LEU A 46 -5.42 -6.80 -11.26
C LEU A 46 -4.16 -7.27 -10.51
N ASP A 47 -3.46 -6.36 -9.83
CA ASP A 47 -2.30 -6.72 -9.01
C ASP A 47 -2.73 -7.11 -7.59
N PHE A 48 -2.73 -8.41 -7.34
CA PHE A 48 -3.13 -9.04 -6.08
C PHE A 48 -1.97 -9.77 -5.38
N ARG A 49 -0.72 -9.56 -5.81
CA ARG A 49 0.43 -10.35 -5.33
C ARG A 49 0.61 -10.32 -3.82
N HIS A 50 0.24 -9.23 -3.17
CA HIS A 50 0.29 -9.11 -1.71
C HIS A 50 -0.76 -9.96 -0.96
N LEU A 51 -1.88 -10.31 -1.60
CA LEU A 51 -2.94 -11.15 -1.04
C LEU A 51 -2.59 -12.63 -1.15
N TYR A 52 -1.67 -12.96 -2.05
CA TYR A 52 -1.31 -14.34 -2.36
C TYR A 52 -0.22 -14.85 -1.42
N ASN A 53 -0.52 -15.92 -0.70
CA ASN A 53 0.49 -16.59 0.11
C ASN A 53 1.27 -17.59 -0.75
N SER A 54 2.46 -17.20 -1.22
CA SER A 54 3.31 -18.07 -2.05
C SER A 54 3.74 -19.38 -1.38
N LYS A 55 3.69 -19.48 -0.04
CA LYS A 55 4.05 -20.71 0.68
C LYS A 55 2.93 -21.75 0.71
N THR A 56 1.68 -21.30 0.85
CA THR A 56 0.52 -22.20 0.91
C THR A 56 -0.23 -22.26 -0.42
N ASN A 57 0.11 -21.38 -1.36
CA ASN A 57 -0.52 -21.26 -2.66
C ASN A 57 -2.02 -20.91 -2.56
N ASP A 58 -2.38 -20.12 -1.54
CA ASP A 58 -3.76 -19.71 -1.26
C ASP A 58 -3.91 -18.19 -1.32
N LEU A 59 -5.11 -17.74 -1.69
CA LEU A 59 -5.51 -16.34 -1.65
C LEU A 59 -6.02 -16.01 -0.25
N ASN A 60 -5.33 -15.09 0.43
CA ASN A 60 -5.61 -14.76 1.82
C ASN A 60 -6.25 -13.37 1.92
N ILE A 61 -7.53 -13.26 1.59
CA ILE A 61 -8.29 -12.02 1.76
C ILE A 61 -8.98 -12.08 3.13
N LYS A 62 -8.46 -11.32 4.09
CA LYS A 62 -9.02 -11.27 5.45
C LYS A 62 -9.85 -10.03 5.68
N LEU A 63 -9.63 -9.01 4.87
CA LEU A 63 -10.22 -7.69 5.02
C LEU A 63 -10.86 -7.24 3.71
N PRO A 64 -11.85 -6.33 3.77
CA PRO A 64 -12.41 -5.72 2.57
C PRO A 64 -11.32 -5.14 1.68
N LEU A 65 -11.42 -5.37 0.39
CA LEU A 65 -10.52 -4.88 -0.63
C LEU A 65 -11.01 -3.56 -1.20
N SER A 66 -10.07 -2.78 -1.73
CA SER A 66 -10.34 -1.75 -2.71
C SER A 66 -9.39 -1.88 -3.88
N LEU A 67 -9.89 -1.53 -5.06
CA LEU A 67 -9.07 -1.43 -6.25
C LEU A 67 -8.57 0.01 -6.36
N ILE A 68 -7.25 0.16 -6.27
CA ILE A 68 -6.58 1.45 -6.35
C ILE A 68 -5.45 1.30 -7.34
N ASP A 69 -5.46 2.08 -8.42
CA ASP A 69 -4.38 2.08 -9.41
C ASP A 69 -4.11 0.68 -10.01
N GLY A 70 -5.17 -0.11 -10.25
CA GLY A 70 -5.05 -1.50 -10.73
C GLY A 70 -4.53 -2.50 -9.68
N CYS A 71 -4.20 -2.02 -8.48
CA CYS A 71 -3.76 -2.82 -7.35
C CYS A 71 -4.92 -3.09 -6.41
N LEU A 72 -5.13 -4.35 -6.04
CA LEU A 72 -5.98 -4.63 -4.88
C LEU A 72 -5.28 -4.12 -3.62
N PHE A 73 -6.06 -3.76 -2.62
CA PHE A 73 -5.52 -3.26 -1.36
C PHE A 73 -6.49 -3.56 -0.22
N GLU A 74 -6.03 -4.26 0.82
CA GLU A 74 -6.82 -4.49 2.03
C GLU A 74 -7.07 -3.18 2.80
N ARG A 75 -8.33 -2.87 3.08
CA ARG A 75 -8.76 -1.73 3.88
C ARG A 75 -9.00 -2.10 5.32
N ASN A 76 -9.14 -1.06 6.16
CA ASN A 76 -9.44 -1.20 7.58
C ASN A 76 -8.44 -2.09 8.32
N ILE A 77 -7.19 -2.12 7.84
CA ILE A 77 -6.11 -2.86 8.49
C ILE A 77 -5.99 -2.33 9.91
N PRO A 78 -6.24 -3.17 10.94
CA PRO A 78 -6.13 -2.74 12.33
C PRO A 78 -4.78 -2.11 12.58
N LYS A 79 -4.79 -0.87 13.06
CA LYS A 79 -3.55 -0.16 13.40
C LYS A 79 -2.83 -0.95 14.48
N PRO A 80 -1.51 -1.19 14.34
CA PRO A 80 -0.73 -1.80 15.41
C PRO A 80 -0.87 -0.95 16.68
N PRO A 81 -0.85 -1.58 17.87
CA PRO A 81 -0.93 -0.83 19.11
C PRO A 81 0.21 0.19 19.15
N LEU A 82 -0.14 1.47 19.34
CA LEU A 82 0.84 2.55 19.53
C LEU A 82 1.43 2.55 20.94
N VAL A 83 1.49 1.37 21.56
CA VAL A 83 2.09 1.09 22.86
C VAL A 83 3.04 -0.09 22.70
N GLY A 84 4.11 -0.13 23.49
CA GLY A 84 5.15 -1.17 23.39
C GLY A 84 6.07 -0.98 22.18
N ASN A 85 6.66 -2.08 21.70
CA ASN A 85 7.81 -2.05 20.77
C ASN A 85 7.55 -1.42 19.40
N PHE A 86 6.29 -1.26 19.00
CA PHE A 86 5.95 -0.63 17.71
C PHE A 86 6.04 0.90 17.75
N TYR A 87 5.71 1.53 18.89
CA TYR A 87 5.73 2.98 19.04
C TYR A 87 7.13 3.60 18.81
N PRO A 88 8.23 3.03 19.36
CA PRO A 88 9.58 3.47 19.03
C PRO A 88 9.91 3.42 17.53
N ILE A 89 9.38 2.44 16.78
CA ILE A 89 9.63 2.29 15.34
C ILE A 89 8.96 3.43 14.56
N VAL A 90 7.70 3.75 14.89
CA VAL A 90 6.99 4.90 14.31
C VAL A 90 7.70 6.22 14.65
N ASN A 91 8.17 6.37 15.89
CA ASN A 91 8.94 7.55 16.28
C ASN A 91 10.28 7.68 15.55
N ARG A 92 10.96 6.56 15.26
CA ARG A 92 12.17 6.58 14.42
C ARG A 92 11.88 7.05 13.01
N LEU A 93 10.80 6.56 12.40
CA LEU A 93 10.35 7.04 11.10
C LEU A 93 10.06 8.54 11.14
N LYS A 94 9.28 8.99 12.13
CA LYS A 94 8.97 10.42 12.32
C LYS A 94 10.24 11.26 12.47
N SER A 95 11.17 10.83 13.33
CA SER A 95 12.44 11.52 13.55
C SER A 95 13.31 11.56 12.30
N PHE A 96 13.33 10.48 11.51
CA PHE A 96 14.04 10.45 10.23
C PHE A 96 13.45 11.47 9.25
N LEU A 97 12.12 11.51 9.09
CA LEU A 97 11.47 12.46 8.18
C LEU A 97 11.75 13.92 8.59
N ILE A 98 11.75 14.23 9.88
CA ILE A 98 11.90 15.62 10.37
C ILE A 98 13.37 16.07 10.38
N ASN A 99 14.30 15.19 10.77
CA ASN A 99 15.67 15.59 11.09
C ASN A 99 16.67 15.32 9.96
N THR A 100 16.28 14.61 8.89
CA THR A 100 17.18 14.35 7.76
C THR A 100 17.40 15.61 6.94
N GLN A 101 18.66 15.97 6.72
CA GLN A 101 19.09 17.25 6.15
C GLN A 101 18.44 17.52 4.79
N GLU A 102 18.35 16.51 3.93
CA GLU A 102 17.79 16.59 2.58
C GLU A 102 16.28 16.85 2.57
N LEU A 103 15.60 16.54 3.67
CA LEU A 103 14.16 16.72 3.84
C LEU A 103 13.80 18.00 4.61
N GLN A 104 14.79 18.73 5.13
CA GLN A 104 14.53 19.94 5.91
C GLN A 104 13.76 20.98 5.07
N ASN A 105 12.73 21.57 5.69
CA ASN A 105 11.82 22.55 5.08
C ASN A 105 11.03 22.04 3.87
N LYS A 106 11.04 20.73 3.59
CA LYS A 106 10.22 20.13 2.56
C LYS A 106 8.81 19.81 3.06
N LYS A 107 7.86 19.73 2.13
CA LYS A 107 6.46 19.38 2.39
C LYS A 107 6.22 17.92 1.99
N PHE A 108 5.83 17.11 2.96
CA PHE A 108 5.48 15.71 2.68
C PHE A 108 4.08 15.60 2.12
N LYS A 109 3.95 14.92 0.99
CA LYS A 109 2.68 14.67 0.30
C LYS A 109 2.51 13.18 0.04
N THR A 110 1.28 12.67 0.13
CA THR A 110 0.97 11.28 -0.21
C THR A 110 -0.52 11.11 -0.49
N PHE A 111 -0.94 9.92 -0.89
CA PHE A 111 -2.35 9.57 -1.06
C PHE A 111 -2.97 9.08 0.24
N ASP A 112 -4.30 9.23 0.38
CA ASP A 112 -5.04 8.88 1.59
C ASP A 112 -4.81 7.41 2.03
N TYR A 113 -4.92 6.48 1.08
CA TYR A 113 -4.72 5.06 1.33
C TYR A 113 -3.27 4.69 1.72
N ILE A 114 -2.28 5.49 1.30
CA ILE A 114 -0.88 5.33 1.70
C ILE A 114 -0.71 5.91 3.10
N PHE A 115 -1.22 7.12 3.35
CA PHE A 115 -1.16 7.80 4.64
C PHE A 115 -1.70 6.92 5.78
N ASP A 116 -2.82 6.24 5.56
CA ASP A 116 -3.43 5.31 6.52
C ASP A 116 -2.50 4.17 6.96
N GLN A 117 -1.50 3.83 6.14
CA GLN A 117 -0.52 2.77 6.40
C GLN A 117 0.79 3.25 7.04
N LEU A 118 0.98 4.56 7.20
CA LEU A 118 2.23 5.12 7.74
C LEU A 118 2.22 5.25 9.26
N PHE A 119 1.03 5.27 9.88
CA PHE A 119 0.86 5.48 11.32
C PHE A 119 1.42 6.81 11.83
N LEU A 120 1.54 7.80 10.94
CA LEU A 120 2.02 9.16 11.24
C LEU A 120 0.85 10.11 11.56
N THR A 121 1.15 11.24 12.17
CA THR A 121 0.17 12.29 12.49
C THR A 121 -0.16 13.11 11.25
N LYS A 122 -1.42 13.57 11.14
CA LYS A 122 -1.90 14.40 10.00
C LYS A 122 -1.13 15.71 9.85
N ASP A 123 -0.55 16.21 10.93
CA ASP A 123 0.20 17.47 10.93
C ASP A 123 1.53 17.39 10.15
N LEU A 124 2.03 16.17 9.89
CA LEU A 124 3.32 15.95 9.22
C LEU A 124 3.17 15.81 7.70
N ILE A 125 2.05 15.28 7.22
CA ILE A 125 1.87 14.86 5.83
C ILE A 125 0.56 15.41 5.27
N THR A 126 0.65 16.07 4.13
CA THR A 126 -0.52 16.52 3.37
C THR A 126 -1.02 15.39 2.48
N VAL A 127 -2.31 15.06 2.59
CA VAL A 127 -2.96 14.11 1.68
C VAL A 127 -3.35 14.84 0.39
N ILE A 128 -3.00 14.26 -0.75
CA ILE A 128 -3.30 14.78 -2.09
C ILE A 128 -4.00 13.71 -2.94
N SER A 129 -4.56 14.13 -4.08
CA SER A 129 -5.12 13.26 -5.11
C SER A 129 -4.13 13.02 -6.25
N GLN A 130 -4.44 12.10 -7.16
CA GLN A 130 -3.60 11.84 -8.34
C GLN A 130 -3.48 13.06 -9.26
N GLU A 131 -4.55 13.86 -9.40
CA GLU A 131 -4.57 15.07 -10.24
C GLU A 131 -3.56 16.12 -9.73
N ASP A 132 -3.33 16.15 -8.43
CA ASP A 132 -2.41 17.08 -7.76
C ASP A 132 -0.93 16.72 -8.00
N ILE A 133 -0.61 15.54 -8.53
CA ILE A 133 0.79 15.15 -8.84
C ILE A 133 1.44 16.16 -9.78
N SER A 134 0.68 16.66 -10.76
CA SER A 134 1.14 17.66 -11.73
C SER A 134 1.55 19.00 -11.09
N GLN A 135 1.10 19.25 -9.86
CA GLN A 135 1.35 20.49 -9.11
C GLN A 135 2.49 20.34 -8.09
N LEU A 136 3.14 19.17 -8.04
CA LEU A 136 4.28 18.96 -7.13
C LEU A 136 5.46 19.83 -7.54
N THR A 137 6.00 20.56 -6.56
CA THR A 137 7.17 21.43 -6.71
C THR A 137 8.42 20.74 -6.17
N GLU A 138 9.59 21.32 -6.44
CA GLU A 138 10.87 20.85 -5.87
C GLU A 138 10.93 20.85 -4.34
N ASN A 139 10.00 21.56 -3.68
CA ASN A 139 9.88 21.59 -2.23
C ASN A 139 8.94 20.51 -1.69
N ASP A 140 8.29 19.76 -2.56
CA ASP A 140 7.44 18.66 -2.20
C ASP A 140 8.19 17.32 -2.25
N VAL A 141 7.86 16.45 -1.31
CA VAL A 141 8.40 15.09 -1.19
C VAL A 141 7.22 14.15 -1.20
N PHE A 142 7.17 13.28 -2.20
CA PHE A 142 6.12 12.28 -2.27
C PHE A 142 6.52 11.08 -1.41
N ILE A 143 5.63 10.64 -0.52
CA ILE A 143 5.82 9.43 0.29
C ILE A 143 5.02 8.30 -0.36
N CYS A 144 5.68 7.18 -0.57
CA CYS A 144 5.11 5.93 -1.04
C CYS A 144 5.45 4.80 -0.05
N PHE A 145 4.82 3.63 -0.20
CA PHE A 145 5.23 2.45 0.57
C PHE A 145 5.31 1.21 -0.32
N LYS A 146 6.12 0.25 0.10
CA LYS A 146 6.13 -1.10 -0.46
C LYS A 146 6.03 -2.16 0.62
N ASN A 147 5.56 -3.33 0.22
CA ASN A 147 5.81 -4.57 0.94
C ASN A 147 6.75 -5.45 0.08
N SER A 148 7.01 -6.68 0.52
CA SER A 148 7.91 -7.59 -0.21
C SER A 148 7.42 -8.03 -1.59
N GLN A 149 6.16 -7.78 -1.93
CA GLN A 149 5.53 -8.22 -3.19
C GLN A 149 5.11 -7.06 -4.10
N GLN A 150 4.83 -5.89 -3.53
CA GLN A 150 4.09 -4.83 -4.21
C GLN A 150 4.45 -3.43 -3.69
N GLN A 151 4.33 -2.46 -4.59
CA GLN A 151 4.62 -1.03 -4.36
C GLN A 151 3.34 -0.22 -4.58
N PHE A 152 3.16 0.81 -3.74
CA PHE A 152 2.01 1.70 -3.76
C PHE A 152 2.48 3.17 -3.72
N PRO A 153 2.04 4.05 -4.63
CA PRO A 153 1.13 3.76 -5.74
C PRO A 153 1.79 2.85 -6.78
N ASN A 154 1.03 2.43 -7.79
CA ASN A 154 1.54 1.57 -8.84
C ASN A 154 2.71 2.24 -9.62
N GLN A 155 3.43 1.46 -10.42
CA GLN A 155 4.58 1.98 -11.16
C GLN A 155 4.22 3.05 -12.20
N GLU A 156 3.03 3.02 -12.77
CA GLU A 156 2.59 4.01 -13.77
C GLU A 156 2.44 5.39 -13.13
N ILE A 157 1.85 5.45 -11.94
CA ILE A 157 1.71 6.67 -11.16
C ILE A 157 3.07 7.14 -10.63
N LEU A 158 3.94 6.22 -10.18
CA LEU A 158 5.29 6.62 -9.74
C LEU A 158 6.09 7.29 -10.87
N LYS A 159 5.89 6.88 -12.13
CA LYS A 159 6.60 7.46 -13.29
C LYS A 159 6.18 8.89 -13.63
N ILE A 160 4.97 9.31 -13.25
CA ILE A 160 4.49 10.68 -13.50
C ILE A 160 4.90 11.66 -12.39
N ILE A 161 5.44 11.17 -11.27
CA ILE A 161 6.01 12.03 -10.24
C ILE A 161 7.27 12.70 -10.81
N PRO A 162 7.40 14.04 -10.75
CA PRO A 162 8.53 14.74 -11.35
C PRO A 162 9.88 14.23 -10.82
N SER A 163 10.80 13.91 -11.74
CA SER A 163 12.12 13.29 -11.42
C SER A 163 13.01 14.13 -10.50
N LYS A 164 12.78 15.44 -10.44
CA LYS A 164 13.50 16.38 -9.57
C LYS A 164 13.05 16.35 -8.11
N ASN A 165 11.91 15.72 -7.81
CA ASN A 165 11.38 15.66 -6.45
C ASN A 165 12.03 14.51 -5.69
N TYR A 166 12.14 14.65 -4.36
CA TYR A 166 12.49 13.51 -3.53
C TYR A 166 11.30 12.56 -3.45
N LEU A 167 11.59 11.27 -3.54
CA LEU A 167 10.64 10.21 -3.25
C LEU A 167 11.10 9.51 -1.97
N VAL A 168 10.23 9.44 -0.98
CA VAL A 168 10.47 8.66 0.24
C VAL A 168 9.69 7.36 0.12
N THR A 169 10.40 6.24 0.13
CA THR A 169 9.77 4.91 0.14
C THR A 169 9.88 4.30 1.51
N ILE A 170 8.74 3.92 2.10
CA ILE A 170 8.68 3.18 3.35
C ILE A 170 8.49 1.69 3.03
N ASP A 171 9.46 0.85 3.40
CA ASP A 171 9.37 -0.60 3.28
C ASP A 171 8.67 -1.17 4.52
N LYS A 172 7.52 -1.83 4.32
CA LYS A 172 6.73 -2.47 5.38
C LYS A 172 7.17 -3.91 5.66
N GLY A 173 8.09 -4.45 4.86
CA GLY A 173 8.56 -5.83 4.91
C GLY A 173 7.50 -6.81 4.43
N ASN A 174 7.45 -7.99 5.05
CA ASN A 174 6.51 -9.06 4.70
C ASN A 174 5.08 -8.84 5.24
N TYR A 175 4.87 -7.81 6.06
CA TYR A 175 3.61 -7.62 6.77
C TYR A 175 3.01 -6.25 6.47
N TYR A 176 1.68 -6.22 6.28
CA TYR A 176 0.90 -4.98 6.18
C TYR A 176 1.06 -4.02 7.36
N ARG A 177 1.45 -4.55 8.53
CA ARG A 177 1.58 -3.76 9.77
C ARG A 177 3.04 -3.48 10.14
N GLY A 178 3.99 -3.90 9.31
CA GLY A 178 5.40 -3.67 9.55
C GLY A 178 5.86 -2.27 9.12
N LEU A 179 6.98 -1.86 9.70
CA LEU A 179 7.83 -0.76 9.26
C LEU A 179 9.27 -1.26 9.37
N LYS A 180 9.87 -1.60 8.23
CA LYS A 180 11.19 -2.24 8.13
C LYS A 180 12.28 -1.21 7.90
N SER A 181 12.16 -0.41 6.86
CA SER A 181 13.12 0.63 6.52
C SER A 181 12.43 1.80 5.81
N VAL A 182 13.15 2.90 5.72
CA VAL A 182 12.76 4.07 4.93
C VAL A 182 13.96 4.50 4.09
N SER A 183 13.72 4.82 2.82
CA SER A 183 14.76 5.25 1.89
C SER A 183 14.33 6.52 1.19
N ILE A 184 15.28 7.44 1.01
CA ILE A 184 15.11 8.67 0.24
C ILE A 184 15.74 8.45 -1.13
N TYR A 185 14.95 8.70 -2.17
CA TYR A 185 15.36 8.65 -3.55
C TYR A 185 15.40 10.03 -4.16
N GLN A 186 16.43 10.28 -4.96
CA GLN A 186 16.52 11.42 -5.85
C GLN A 186 17.03 10.90 -7.20
N ASN A 187 16.39 11.28 -8.31
CA ASN A 187 16.75 10.78 -9.65
C ASN A 187 16.88 9.24 -9.72
N ASN A 188 15.95 8.51 -9.08
CA ASN A 188 15.92 7.04 -8.98
C ASN A 188 17.11 6.40 -8.27
N GLN A 189 17.93 7.17 -7.55
CA GLN A 189 19.03 6.65 -6.73
C GLN A 189 18.73 6.85 -5.25
N ILE A 190 19.07 5.85 -4.43
CA ILE A 190 18.99 5.97 -2.97
C ILE A 190 20.11 6.90 -2.52
N ILE A 191 19.74 7.98 -1.84
CA ILE A 191 20.70 8.93 -1.28
C ILE A 191 20.81 8.80 0.24
N SER A 192 19.79 8.24 0.89
CA SER A 192 19.78 7.97 2.33
C SER A 192 18.83 6.83 2.64
N GLU A 193 19.18 6.00 3.63
CA GLU A 193 18.36 4.89 4.10
C GLU A 193 18.51 4.74 5.61
N LEU A 194 17.39 4.41 6.27
CA LEU A 194 17.37 4.05 7.68
C LEU A 194 16.63 2.72 7.87
N ASN A 195 17.27 1.79 8.57
CA ASN A 195 16.60 0.62 9.12
C ASN A 195 15.78 1.04 10.36
N LEU A 196 14.47 0.81 10.32
CA LEU A 196 13.54 1.21 11.38
C LEU A 196 13.43 0.15 12.48
N VAL A 197 13.72 -1.12 12.15
CA VAL A 197 13.71 -2.22 13.11
C VAL A 197 15.04 -2.23 13.84
N ASN A 198 14.97 -2.17 15.17
CA ASN A 198 16.17 -2.25 15.99
C ASN A 198 16.87 -3.60 15.75
N PRO A 199 18.16 -3.64 15.39
CA PRO A 199 18.95 -4.84 15.59
C PRO A 199 19.15 -4.97 17.10
N ALA A 200 18.35 -5.82 17.75
CA ALA A 200 18.53 -6.34 19.11
C ALA A 200 19.01 -5.35 20.21
N ILE A 201 18.15 -5.11 21.21
CA ILE A 201 18.62 -5.10 22.60
C ILE A 201 18.37 -6.52 23.12
#